data_AF-A0A7J7JNN1-F1
#
_entry.id   AF-A0A7J7JNN1-F1
#
_cell.length_a   1.000
_cell.length_b   1.000
_cell.length_c   1.000
_cell.angle_alpha   90.00
_cell.angle_beta   90.00
_cell.angle_gamma   90.00
#
_symmetry.space_group_name_H-M   'P 1'
#
loop_
_entity.id
_entity.type
_entity.pdbx_description
1 polymer ?
#
loop_
_entity_poly.entity_id
_entity_poly.type
_entity_poly.pdbx_seq_one_letter_code
_entity_poly.pdbx_strand_id
1 'polypeptide(L)' 'MLYRGCESTNSKGEKDKYLTKSQITEFINEYQRDPRLNEILYPFATTEDAESIIQRFEICEENRKKGW' A
#
# COMPACT_ATOMS: atom_id res chain seq x y z
N MET A 1 18.13 -13.41 -12.11
CA MET A 1 16.68 -13.34 -11.85
C MET A 1 16.16 -12.10 -12.55
N LEU A 2 15.33 -12.26 -13.58
CA LEU A 2 14.81 -11.15 -14.38
C LEU A 2 13.58 -10.59 -13.65
N TYR A 3 13.65 -9.36 -13.14
CA TYR A 3 12.44 -8.63 -12.76
C TYR A 3 11.67 -8.36 -14.05
N ARG A 4 10.51 -9.01 -14.21
CA ARG A 4 9.57 -8.71 -15.31
C ARG A 4 9.30 -7.21 -15.30
N GLY A 5 9.35 -6.59 -16.48
CA GLY A 5 8.93 -5.21 -16.68
C GLY A 5 7.49 -5.02 -16.18
N CYS A 6 7.22 -3.83 -15.67
CA CYS A 6 5.88 -3.44 -15.24
C CYS A 6 5.00 -3.26 -16.49
N GLU A 7 4.20 -4.26 -16.83
CA GLU A 7 3.26 -4.21 -17.95
C GLU A 7 1.88 -3.77 -17.43
N SER A 8 1.42 -2.60 -17.87
CA SER A 8 0.07 -2.11 -17.64
C SER A 8 -0.91 -2.81 -18.59
N THR A 9 -1.40 -3.99 -18.19
CA THR A 9 -2.44 -4.71 -18.97
C THR A 9 -3.81 -4.10 -18.71
N ASN A 10 -4.27 -3.20 -19.59
CA ASN A 10 -5.62 -2.65 -19.57
C ASN A 10 -6.65 -3.77 -19.82
N SER A 11 -7.20 -4.29 -18.73
CA SER A 11 -8.26 -5.29 -18.71
C SER A 11 -9.30 -4.85 -17.69
N LYS A 12 -10.59 -4.97 -18.04
CA LYS A 12 -11.74 -4.66 -17.17
C LYS A 12 -11.65 -5.54 -15.90
N GLY A 13 -11.01 -5.01 -14.86
CA GLY A 13 -10.58 -5.74 -13.66
C GLY A 13 -9.36 -5.12 -12.95
N GLU A 14 -8.76 -4.05 -13.50
CA GLU A 14 -7.59 -3.37 -12.90
C GLU A 14 -7.83 -2.77 -11.50
N LYS A 15 -9.05 -2.39 -11.14
CA LYS A 15 -9.34 -1.77 -9.83
C LYS A 15 -9.13 -2.73 -8.66
N ASP A 16 -9.29 -4.03 -8.87
CA ASP A 16 -9.09 -5.06 -7.84
C ASP A 16 -7.64 -5.54 -7.75
N LYS A 17 -6.75 -5.04 -8.64
CA LYS A 17 -5.34 -5.47 -8.71
C LYS A 17 -4.41 -4.61 -7.87
N TYR A 18 -4.85 -3.43 -7.45
CA TYR A 18 -4.03 -2.47 -6.72
C TYR A 18 -4.74 -2.01 -5.46
N LEU A 19 -3.96 -1.72 -4.42
CA LEU A 19 -4.47 -1.11 -3.20
C LEU A 19 -4.17 0.38 -3.23
N THR A 20 -5.14 1.16 -2.79
CA THR A 20 -4.96 2.59 -2.56
C THR A 20 -4.26 2.86 -1.24
N LYS A 21 -3.66 4.05 -1.05
CA LYS A 21 -3.08 4.52 0.23
C LYS A 21 -4.07 4.29 1.38
N SER A 22 -5.33 4.67 1.17
CA SER A 22 -6.41 4.51 2.16
C SER A 22 -6.66 3.05 2.51
N GLN A 23 -6.69 2.16 1.52
CA GLN A 23 -6.87 0.73 1.75
C GLN A 23 -5.69 0.09 2.48
N ILE A 24 -4.47 0.57 2.22
CA ILE A 24 -3.28 0.14 2.95
C ILE A 24 -3.33 0.62 4.40
N THR A 25 -3.70 1.89 4.63
CA THR A 25 -3.85 2.45 5.98
C THR A 25 -4.92 1.67 6.77
N GLU A 26 -6.09 1.41 6.18
CA GLU A 26 -7.14 0.58 6.79
C GLU A 26 -6.64 -0.83 7.09
N PHE A 27 -5.96 -1.47 6.12
CA PHE A 27 -5.42 -2.80 6.31
C PHE A 27 -4.42 -2.88 7.48
N ILE A 28 -3.52 -1.90 7.59
CA ILE A 28 -2.54 -1.84 8.68
C ILE A 28 -3.25 -1.65 10.02
N ASN A 29 -4.20 -0.72 10.10
CA ASN A 29 -4.84 -0.35 11.36
C ASN A 29 -5.85 -1.39 11.86
N GLU A 30 -6.57 -2.06 10.96
CA GLU A 30 -7.65 -2.99 11.31
C GLU A 30 -7.18 -4.46 11.37
N TYR A 31 -6.24 -4.87 10.52
CA TYR A 31 -5.87 -6.29 10.37
C TYR A 31 -4.44 -6.63 10.78
N GLN A 32 -3.51 -5.67 10.72
CA GLN A 32 -2.11 -5.90 11.11
C GLN A 32 -1.78 -5.37 12.52
N ARG A 33 -2.61 -4.46 13.04
CA ARG A 33 -2.46 -3.93 14.39
C ARG A 33 -2.75 -5.02 15.41
N ASP A 34 -1.88 -5.16 16.40
CA ASP A 34 -2.18 -5.96 17.59
C ASP A 34 -3.19 -5.18 18.46
N PRO A 35 -4.43 -5.68 18.65
CA PRO A 35 -5.47 -4.96 19.41
C PRO A 35 -5.13 -4.81 20.90
N ARG A 36 -4.07 -5.48 21.38
CA ARG A 36 -3.60 -5.34 22.77
C ARG A 36 -2.70 -4.11 22.97
N LEU A 37 -2.27 -3.44 21.90
CA LEU A 37 -1.40 -2.27 21.97
C LEU A 37 -2.18 -0.97 22.21
N ASN A 38 -1.70 -0.15 23.15
CA ASN A 38 -2.29 1.14 23.48
C ASN A 38 -2.12 2.16 22.34
N GLU A 39 -3.19 2.87 21.99
CA GLU A 39 -3.22 3.83 20.87
C GLU A 39 -2.42 5.11 21.12
N ILE A 40 -2.22 5.51 22.37
CA ILE A 40 -1.43 6.70 22.72
C ILE A 40 0.07 6.38 22.63
N LEU A 41 0.46 5.18 23.07
CA LEU A 41 1.85 4.71 23.01
C LEU A 41 2.24 4.22 21.60
N TYR A 42 1.28 3.66 20.87
CA TYR A 42 1.45 3.10 19.54
C TYR A 42 0.35 3.66 18.63
N PRO A 43 0.54 4.84 18.05
CA PRO A 43 -0.47 5.49 17.22
C PRO A 43 -0.83 4.66 15.99
N PHE A 44 -2.00 4.95 15.42
CA PHE A 44 -2.42 4.37 14.15
C PHE A 44 -1.54 4.88 13.01
N ALA A 45 -1.33 4.03 12.00
CA ALA A 45 -0.64 4.42 10.78
C ALA A 45 -1.47 5.48 10.04
N THR A 46 -0.78 6.47 9.46
CA THR A 46 -1.41 7.50 8.64
C THR A 46 -1.32 7.18 7.15
N THR A 47 -1.90 8.04 6.31
CA THR A 47 -1.77 7.97 4.85
C THR A 47 -0.34 8.24 4.38
N GLU A 48 0.44 9.03 5.12
CA GLU A 48 1.83 9.35 4.84
C GLU A 48 2.76 8.16 5.13
N ASP A 49 2.43 7.38 6.16
CA ASP A 49 3.10 6.11 6.45
C ASP A 49 2.87 5.11 5.32
N ALA A 50 1.61 4.98 4.86
CA ALA A 50 1.27 4.14 3.72
C ALA A 50 2.01 4.57 2.43
N GLU A 51 2.12 5.88 2.18
CA GLU A 51 2.91 6.41 1.06
C GLU A 51 4.38 6.04 1.18
N SER A 52 4.97 6.15 2.37
CA SER A 52 6.37 5.78 2.61
C SER A 52 6.61 4.28 2.35
N ILE A 53 5.66 3.43 2.73
CA ILE A 53 5.69 1.99 2.43
C ILE A 53 5.65 1.75 0.92
N ILE A 54 4.72 2.38 0.19
CA ILE A 54 4.64 2.26 -1.27
C ILE A 54 5.96 2.71 -1.92
N GLN A 55 6.49 3.88 -1.54
CA GLN A 55 7.75 4.40 -2.08
C GLN A 55 8.91 3.42 -1.87
N ARG A 56 8.96 2.78 -0.71
CA ARG A 56 10.04 1.87 -0.31
C ARG A 56 9.97 0.50 -0.98
N PHE A 57 8.76 -0.03 -1.17
CA PHE A 57 8.55 -1.44 -1.51
C PHE A 57 7.91 -1.70 -2.88
N GLU A 58 7.22 -0.72 -3.47
CA GLU A 58 6.69 -0.86 -4.81
C GLU A 58 7.85 -0.90 -5.81
N ILE A 59 7.99 -1.98 -6.59
CA ILE A 59 9.11 -2.12 -7.52
C ILE A 59 8.82 -1.35 -8.81
N CYS A 60 7.55 -1.32 -9.23
CA CYS A 60 7.14 -0.65 -10.45
C CYS A 60 7.11 0.87 -10.28
N GLU A 61 7.97 1.60 -11.01
CA GLU A 61 7.96 3.06 -10.98
C GLU A 61 6.63 3.69 -11.42
N GLU A 62 5.93 3.09 -12.39
CA GLU A 62 4.64 3.62 -12.84
C GLU A 62 3.59 3.55 -11.71
N ASN A 63 3.56 2.45 -10.96
CA ASN A 63 2.64 2.28 -9.84
C ASN A 63 2.99 3.22 -8.69
N ARG A 64 4.30 3.40 -8.43
CA ARG A 64 4.82 4.34 -7.44
C ARG A 64 4.40 5.79 -7.72
N LYS A 65 4.40 6.19 -9.00
CA LYS A 65 4.02 7.54 -9.46
C LYS A 65 2.51 7.76 -9.52
N LYS A 66 1.72 6.70 -9.75
CA LYS A 66 0.24 6.78 -9.80
C LYS A 66 -0.37 7.14 -8.46
N GLY A 67 0.31 6.86 -7.35
CA GLY A 67 -0.10 7.31 -6.02
C GLY A 67 -1.49 6.78 -5.61
N TRP A 68 -1.80 5.54 -5.99
CA TRP A 68 -2.99 4.81 -5.54
C TRP A 68 -3.09 4.92 -4.04
#